data_AF-A0A6B9J339-F1
#
_entry.id   AF-A0A6B9J339-F1
#
_cell.length_a   1.000
_cell.length_b   1.000
_cell.length_c   1.000
_cell.angle_alpha   90.00
_cell.angle_beta   90.00
_cell.angle_gamma   90.00
#
_symmetry.space_group_name_H-M   'P 1'
#
loop_
_entity.id
_entity.type
_entity.pdbx_description
1 polymer ?
#
loop_
_entity_poly.entity_id
_entity_poly.type
_entity_poly.pdbx_seq_one_letter_code
_entity_poly.pdbx_strand_id
1 'polypeptide(L)'
;LPQGRELDDFASAVGNECHVPAQVVNVIKSLPSSAHPMAILIASFVTLAACYHAENSIDPLKSAIVAISKVPGIVAAIYRHTSGMPAVEADPNLGYVQNFVKMMFGDLGSTRQSVICRALESIFIMHADHEQNASTATVRVTGSAGANLFACLSAGAATLWGPAHGGANEAAVRMLEEIGSP
;
A
#
# COMPACT_ATOMS: atom_id res chain seq x y z
N LEU A 1 21.12 -1.11 11.23
CA LEU A 1 20.49 -1.51 9.95
C LEU A 1 20.76 -3.00 9.76
N PRO A 2 19.78 -3.76 9.23
CA PRO A 2 19.92 -5.20 9.03
C PRO A 2 21.05 -5.51 8.04
N GLN A 3 21.76 -6.62 8.25
CA GLN A 3 22.86 -7.07 7.39
C GLN A 3 22.84 -8.59 7.20
N GLY A 4 23.34 -9.04 6.03
CA GLY A 4 23.45 -10.45 5.68
C GLY A 4 22.12 -11.19 5.90
N ARG A 5 22.17 -12.24 6.73
CA ARG A 5 21.02 -13.12 7.00
C ARG A 5 19.78 -12.39 7.50
N GLU A 6 19.92 -11.36 8.33
CA GLU A 6 18.77 -10.61 8.86
C GLU A 6 17.98 -9.92 7.74
N LEU A 7 18.70 -9.35 6.75
CA LEU A 7 18.08 -8.72 5.60
C LEU A 7 17.42 -9.76 4.69
N ASP A 8 18.09 -10.88 4.45
CA ASP A 8 17.59 -11.96 3.60
C ASP A 8 16.32 -12.61 4.19
N ASP A 9 16.32 -12.84 5.51
CA ASP A 9 15.17 -13.39 6.24
C ASP A 9 13.98 -12.41 6.20
N PHE A 10 14.22 -11.11 6.39
CA PHE A 10 13.17 -10.08 6.29
C PHE A 10 12.60 -9.97 4.87
N ALA A 11 13.47 -9.91 3.84
CA ALA A 11 13.05 -9.84 2.45
C ALA A 11 12.22 -11.07 2.05
N SER A 12 12.63 -12.25 2.51
CA SER A 12 11.91 -13.51 2.27
C SER A 12 10.54 -13.51 2.98
N ALA A 13 10.46 -13.04 4.22
CA ALA A 13 9.20 -12.93 4.95
C ALA A 13 8.21 -11.99 4.23
N VAL A 14 8.70 -10.86 3.72
CA VAL A 14 7.87 -9.91 2.95
C VAL A 14 7.44 -10.51 1.61
N GLY A 15 8.35 -11.16 0.89
CA GLY A 15 8.04 -11.82 -0.39
C GLY A 15 7.00 -12.92 -0.24
N ASN A 16 7.10 -13.76 0.80
CA ASN A 16 6.16 -14.86 1.01
C ASN A 16 4.72 -14.39 1.33
N GLU A 17 4.58 -13.21 1.94
CA GLU A 17 3.27 -12.65 2.33
C GLU A 17 2.67 -11.69 1.29
N CYS A 18 3.30 -11.53 0.12
CA CYS A 18 2.92 -10.52 -0.88
C CYS A 18 1.59 -10.78 -1.61
N HIS A 19 1.06 -12.00 -1.53
CA HIS A 19 -0.20 -12.36 -2.18
C HIS A 19 -1.39 -11.70 -1.49
N VAL A 20 -2.26 -11.08 -2.29
CA VAL A 20 -3.48 -10.41 -1.80
C VAL A 20 -4.62 -11.43 -1.70
N PRO A 21 -5.34 -11.52 -0.56
CA PRO A 21 -6.48 -12.41 -0.43
C PRO A 21 -7.56 -12.15 -1.50
N ALA A 22 -8.14 -13.22 -2.05
CA ALA A 22 -9.17 -13.12 -3.09
C ALA A 22 -10.37 -12.26 -2.66
N GLN A 23 -10.73 -12.27 -1.38
CA GLN A 23 -11.78 -11.44 -0.80
C GLN A 23 -11.49 -9.94 -0.99
N VAL A 24 -10.24 -9.52 -0.81
CA VAL A 24 -9.82 -8.13 -1.01
C VAL A 24 -9.91 -7.77 -2.49
N VAL A 25 -9.43 -8.63 -3.38
CA VAL A 25 -9.54 -8.44 -4.84
C VAL A 25 -11.01 -8.34 -5.28
N ASN A 26 -11.89 -9.15 -4.70
CA ASN A 26 -13.32 -9.11 -4.98
C ASN A 26 -13.96 -7.80 -4.50
N VAL A 27 -13.58 -7.30 -3.33
CA VAL A 27 -14.06 -6.00 -2.82
C VAL A 27 -13.61 -4.86 -3.74
N ILE A 28 -12.34 -4.86 -4.18
CA ILE A 28 -11.83 -3.90 -5.16
C ILE A 28 -12.70 -3.90 -6.42
N LYS A 29 -12.97 -5.09 -6.98
CA LYS A 29 -13.79 -5.26 -8.20
C LYS A 29 -15.26 -4.88 -8.02
N SER A 30 -15.79 -5.01 -6.80
CA SER A 30 -17.19 -4.69 -6.51
C SER A 30 -17.47 -3.19 -6.43
N LEU A 31 -16.43 -2.37 -6.20
CA LEU A 31 -16.56 -0.92 -6.12
C LEU A 31 -16.50 -0.29 -7.52
N PRO A 32 -17.17 0.86 -7.74
CA PRO A 32 -17.13 1.53 -9.04
C PRO A 32 -15.68 1.83 -9.46
N SER A 33 -15.33 1.58 -10.73
CA SER A 33 -14.00 1.92 -11.25
C SER A 33 -13.73 3.43 -11.28
N SER A 34 -14.77 4.26 -11.20
CA SER A 34 -14.69 5.72 -11.03
C SER A 34 -14.55 6.17 -9.58
N ALA A 35 -14.60 5.27 -8.60
CA ALA A 35 -14.43 5.63 -7.21
C ALA A 35 -12.98 6.08 -6.94
N HIS A 36 -12.82 7.00 -5.99
CA HIS A 36 -11.50 7.49 -5.60
C HIS A 36 -10.64 6.32 -5.07
N PRO A 37 -9.38 6.14 -5.54
CA PRO A 37 -8.52 5.03 -5.13
C PRO A 37 -8.39 4.85 -3.60
N MET A 38 -8.28 5.96 -2.87
CA MET A 38 -8.25 5.93 -1.38
C MET A 38 -9.50 5.31 -0.74
N ALA A 39 -10.70 5.51 -1.30
CA ALA A 39 -11.91 4.87 -0.77
C ALA A 39 -11.86 3.34 -0.95
N ILE A 40 -11.36 2.89 -2.10
CA ILE A 40 -11.17 1.45 -2.39
C ILE A 40 -10.09 0.85 -1.47
N LEU A 41 -9.02 1.61 -1.18
CA LEU A 41 -7.97 1.20 -0.24
C LEU A 41 -8.51 1.03 1.19
N ILE A 42 -9.33 1.98 1.67
CA ILE A 42 -9.97 1.89 2.99
C ILE A 42 -10.84 0.63 3.09
N ALA A 43 -11.66 0.36 2.07
CA ALA A 43 -12.48 -0.86 2.02
C ALA A 43 -11.63 -2.14 1.99
N SER A 44 -10.48 -2.10 1.31
CA SER A 44 -9.53 -3.22 1.25
C SER A 44 -8.92 -3.51 2.63
N PHE A 45 -8.57 -2.48 3.41
CA PHE A 45 -8.08 -2.65 4.78
C PHE A 45 -9.15 -3.19 5.74
N VAL A 46 -10.39 -2.73 5.64
CA VAL A 46 -11.51 -3.32 6.41
C VAL A 46 -11.70 -4.80 6.05
N THR A 47 -11.54 -5.15 4.76
CA THR A 47 -11.62 -6.54 4.31
C THR A 47 -10.48 -7.40 4.86
N LEU A 48 -9.25 -6.87 4.92
CA LEU A 48 -8.14 -7.53 5.61
C LEU A 48 -8.45 -7.72 7.10
N ALA A 49 -9.02 -6.72 7.77
CA ALA A 49 -9.40 -6.85 9.19
C ALA A 49 -10.38 -8.02 9.41
N ALA A 50 -11.32 -8.24 8.48
CA ALA A 50 -12.22 -9.39 8.50
C ALA A 50 -11.49 -10.71 8.23
N CYS A 51 -10.59 -10.75 7.24
CA CYS A 51 -9.80 -11.95 6.92
C CYS A 51 -8.88 -12.37 8.08
N TYR A 52 -8.37 -11.40 8.83
CA TYR A 52 -7.40 -11.55 9.91
C TYR A 52 -8.04 -11.35 11.30
N HIS A 53 -9.36 -11.57 11.43
CA HIS A 53 -10.09 -11.34 12.68
C HIS A 53 -9.66 -12.29 13.82
N ALA A 54 -9.41 -13.57 13.51
CA ALA A 54 -9.02 -14.58 14.50
C ALA A 54 -7.54 -14.45 14.95
N GLU A 55 -6.77 -13.60 14.28
CA GLU A 55 -5.32 -13.45 14.47
C GLU A 55 -4.96 -12.40 15.52
N ASN A 56 -5.90 -12.00 16.39
CA ASN A 56 -5.66 -11.05 17.49
C ASN A 56 -4.60 -11.53 18.53
N SER A 57 -4.05 -12.75 18.36
CA SER A 57 -2.95 -13.30 19.15
C SER A 57 -1.61 -13.36 18.40
N ILE A 58 -1.55 -12.87 17.16
CA ILE A 58 -0.31 -12.88 16.38
C ILE A 58 0.67 -11.84 16.92
N ASP A 59 1.94 -12.26 16.95
CA ASP A 59 3.10 -11.39 17.15
C ASP A 59 2.95 -10.08 16.34
N PRO A 60 2.93 -8.91 17.00
CA PRO A 60 2.79 -7.62 16.34
C PRO A 60 3.75 -7.41 15.16
N LEU A 61 4.97 -7.97 15.22
CA LEU A 61 5.94 -7.89 14.13
C LEU A 61 5.49 -8.68 12.91
N LYS A 62 4.95 -9.89 13.10
CA LYS A 62 4.39 -10.70 12.02
C LYS A 62 3.21 -9.99 11.36
N SER A 63 2.31 -9.41 12.16
CA SER A 63 1.18 -8.61 11.63
C SER A 63 1.67 -7.39 10.82
N ALA A 64 2.73 -6.72 11.26
CA ALA A 64 3.33 -5.61 10.52
C ALA A 64 3.96 -6.06 9.19
N ILE A 65 4.66 -7.20 9.17
CA ILE A 65 5.20 -7.80 7.93
C ILE A 65 4.06 -8.10 6.97
N VAL A 66 2.98 -8.76 7.41
CA VAL A 66 1.82 -9.05 6.56
C VAL A 66 1.22 -7.77 5.99
N ALA A 67 1.07 -6.72 6.81
CA ALA A 67 0.55 -5.44 6.35
C ALA A 67 1.42 -4.82 5.25
N ILE A 68 2.73 -4.67 5.49
CA ILE A 68 3.68 -4.09 4.53
C ILE A 68 3.71 -4.92 3.24
N SER A 69 3.64 -6.25 3.33
CA SER A 69 3.71 -7.14 2.17
C SER A 69 2.51 -7.01 1.23
N LYS A 70 1.32 -6.73 1.78
CA LYS A 70 0.07 -6.71 1.01
C LYS A 70 -0.28 -5.35 0.42
N VAL A 71 0.16 -4.25 1.03
CA VAL A 71 -0.18 -2.89 0.55
C VAL A 71 0.19 -2.67 -0.93
N PRO A 72 1.39 -3.05 -1.42
CA PRO A 72 1.73 -2.86 -2.84
C PRO A 72 0.80 -3.59 -3.79
N GLY A 73 0.46 -4.85 -3.49
CA GLY A 73 -0.46 -5.65 -4.32
C GLY A 73 -1.87 -5.07 -4.34
N ILE A 74 -2.35 -4.57 -3.20
CA ILE A 74 -3.66 -3.90 -3.10
C ILE A 74 -3.67 -2.63 -3.93
N VAL A 75 -2.67 -1.75 -3.77
CA VAL A 75 -2.58 -0.49 -4.52
C VAL A 75 -2.47 -0.76 -6.02
N ALA A 76 -1.70 -1.76 -6.43
CA ALA A 76 -1.60 -2.16 -7.83
C ALA A 76 -2.91 -2.70 -8.40
N ALA A 77 -3.62 -3.55 -7.64
CA ALA A 77 -4.94 -4.04 -8.04
C ALA A 77 -5.96 -2.90 -8.15
N ILE A 78 -5.92 -1.91 -7.25
CA ILE A 78 -6.76 -0.71 -7.31
C ILE A 78 -6.47 0.09 -8.58
N TYR A 79 -5.21 0.41 -8.87
CA TYR A 79 -4.82 1.14 -10.07
C TYR A 79 -5.30 0.45 -11.35
N ARG A 80 -5.16 -0.88 -11.41
CA ARG A 80 -5.57 -1.65 -12.59
C ARG A 80 -7.09 -1.69 -12.72
N HIS A 81 -7.82 -1.86 -11.62
CA HIS A 81 -9.27 -1.78 -11.60
C HIS A 81 -9.80 -0.43 -12.09
N THR A 82 -9.28 0.67 -11.55
CA THR A 82 -9.72 2.02 -11.98
C THR A 82 -9.30 2.34 -13.42
N SER A 83 -8.28 1.65 -13.94
CA SER A 83 -7.84 1.76 -15.33
C SER A 83 -8.49 0.74 -16.28
N GLY A 84 -9.45 -0.07 -15.81
CA GLY A 84 -10.11 -1.11 -16.64
C GLY A 84 -9.19 -2.27 -17.06
N MET A 85 -8.09 -2.48 -16.35
CA MET A 85 -7.11 -3.54 -16.59
C MET A 85 -7.29 -4.72 -15.62
N PRO A 86 -7.03 -5.97 -16.04
CA PRO A 86 -7.06 -7.12 -15.14
C PRO A 86 -5.91 -7.07 -14.15
N ALA A 87 -6.11 -7.43 -12.88
CA ALA A 87 -5.05 -7.48 -11.86
C ALA A 87 -3.88 -8.40 -12.28
N VAL A 88 -2.68 -8.07 -11.81
CA VAL A 88 -1.46 -8.86 -12.02
C VAL A 88 -1.04 -9.44 -10.67
N GLU A 89 -0.74 -10.74 -10.65
CA GLU A 89 -0.32 -11.43 -9.44
C GLU A 89 1.08 -10.97 -8.99
N ALA A 90 1.29 -11.02 -7.68
CA ALA A 90 2.56 -10.70 -7.06
C ALA A 90 3.59 -11.80 -7.35
N ASP A 91 4.85 -11.41 -7.54
CA ASP A 91 5.97 -12.32 -7.76
C ASP A 91 6.90 -12.29 -6.53
N PRO A 92 6.92 -13.36 -5.71
CA PRO A 92 7.70 -13.39 -4.47
C PRO A 92 9.22 -13.40 -4.71
N ASN A 93 9.66 -13.63 -5.95
CA ASN A 93 11.08 -13.64 -6.32
C ASN A 93 11.60 -12.24 -6.71
N LEU A 94 10.72 -11.25 -6.82
CA LEU A 94 11.10 -9.87 -7.13
C LEU A 94 11.27 -9.05 -5.86
N GLY A 95 12.19 -8.07 -5.91
CA GLY A 95 12.33 -7.09 -4.84
C GLY A 95 11.06 -6.26 -4.66
N TYR A 96 10.86 -5.71 -3.45
CA TYR A 96 9.63 -5.02 -3.04
C TYR A 96 9.11 -4.00 -4.08
N VAL A 97 9.98 -3.10 -4.55
CA VAL A 97 9.61 -2.06 -5.53
C VAL A 97 9.46 -2.64 -6.95
N GLN A 98 10.31 -3.59 -7.34
CA GLN A 98 10.22 -4.23 -8.65
C GLN A 98 8.91 -5.00 -8.81
N ASN A 99 8.49 -5.72 -7.76
CA ASN A 99 7.22 -6.41 -7.70
C ASN A 99 6.06 -5.42 -7.84
N PHE A 100 6.08 -4.31 -7.09
CA PHE A 100 5.08 -3.25 -7.21
C PHE A 100 4.97 -2.67 -8.62
N VAL A 101 6.11 -2.34 -9.26
CA VAL A 101 6.15 -1.80 -10.62
C VAL A 101 5.60 -2.80 -11.64
N LYS A 102 5.97 -4.08 -11.53
CA LYS A 102 5.43 -5.15 -12.38
C LYS A 102 3.92 -5.30 -12.20
N MET A 103 3.43 -5.30 -10.96
CA MET A 103 1.99 -5.41 -10.69
C MET A 103 1.21 -4.20 -11.20
N MET A 104 1.78 -2.99 -11.18
CA MET A 104 1.13 -1.78 -11.72
C MET A 104 1.09 -1.81 -13.25
N PHE A 105 2.26 -1.94 -13.88
CA PHE A 105 2.47 -1.60 -15.29
C PHE A 105 2.70 -2.81 -16.21
N GLY A 106 2.80 -4.02 -15.66
CA GLY A 106 3.22 -5.21 -16.41
C GLY A 106 4.71 -5.18 -16.76
N ASP A 107 5.08 -5.84 -17.85
CA ASP A 107 6.45 -5.89 -18.32
C ASP A 107 6.85 -4.59 -19.02
N LEU A 108 7.79 -3.87 -18.41
CA LEU A 108 8.40 -2.66 -18.96
C LEU A 108 9.76 -3.00 -19.57
N GLY A 109 10.21 -2.21 -20.56
CA GLY A 109 11.59 -2.31 -21.05
C GLY A 109 12.60 -2.06 -19.92
N SER A 110 13.69 -2.83 -19.90
CA SER A 110 14.65 -2.89 -18.78
C SER A 110 15.16 -1.52 -18.31
N THR A 111 15.52 -0.63 -19.24
CA THR A 111 15.97 0.74 -18.92
C THR A 111 14.89 1.56 -18.23
N ARG A 112 13.65 1.53 -18.74
CA ARG A 112 12.52 2.27 -18.15
C ARG A 112 12.17 1.74 -16.77
N GLN A 113 12.15 0.41 -16.61
CA GLN A 113 11.88 -0.24 -15.35
C GLN A 113 12.91 0.16 -14.27
N SER A 114 14.20 0.17 -14.60
CA SER A 114 15.26 0.54 -13.66
C SER A 114 15.13 1.97 -13.15
N VAL A 115 14.84 2.93 -14.05
CA VAL A 115 14.66 4.34 -13.66
C VAL A 115 13.45 4.51 -12.75
N ILE A 116 12.31 3.89 -13.10
CA ILE A 116 11.08 3.97 -12.29
C ILE A 116 11.30 3.32 -10.92
N CYS A 117 11.93 2.15 -10.85
CA CYS A 117 12.20 1.47 -9.58
C CYS A 117 13.07 2.34 -8.66
N ARG A 118 14.16 2.91 -9.17
CA ARG A 118 15.05 3.77 -8.38
C ARG A 118 14.34 5.03 -7.85
N ALA A 119 13.48 5.63 -8.67
CA ALA A 119 12.69 6.79 -8.25
C ALA A 119 11.68 6.39 -7.15
N LEU A 120 10.98 5.27 -7.32
CA LEU A 120 10.02 4.77 -6.35
C LEU A 120 10.66 4.31 -5.04
N GLU A 121 11.83 3.69 -5.07
CA GLU A 121 12.61 3.36 -3.86
C GLU A 121 12.86 4.62 -3.02
N SER A 122 13.28 5.71 -3.69
CA SER A 122 13.51 6.99 -3.02
C SER A 122 12.21 7.56 -2.46
N ILE A 123 11.13 7.55 -3.23
CA ILE A 123 9.81 8.02 -2.80
C ILE A 123 9.30 7.25 -1.59
N PHE A 124 9.42 5.91 -1.60
CA PHE A 124 8.97 5.04 -0.52
C PHE A 124 9.76 5.31 0.75
N ILE A 125 11.09 5.46 0.68
CA ILE A 125 11.91 5.78 1.84
C ILE A 125 11.55 7.17 2.39
N MET A 126 11.37 8.17 1.53
CA MET A 126 11.02 9.54 1.96
C MET A 126 9.64 9.64 2.62
N HIS A 127 8.70 8.76 2.26
CA HIS A 127 7.35 8.73 2.83
C HIS A 127 7.17 7.63 3.89
N ALA A 128 8.24 6.93 4.28
CA ALA A 128 8.14 5.75 5.14
C ALA A 128 7.62 6.07 6.54
N ASP A 129 8.06 7.20 7.11
CA ASP A 129 7.63 7.67 8.42
C ASP A 129 7.75 9.19 8.51
N HIS A 130 6.89 9.81 9.31
CA HIS A 130 6.98 11.23 9.62
C HIS A 130 6.45 11.50 11.04
N GLU A 131 6.92 10.70 11.99
CA GLU A 131 6.67 10.82 13.43
C GLU A 131 5.16 10.91 13.77
N GLN A 132 4.71 11.89 14.56
CA GLN A 132 3.32 11.98 15.03
C GLN A 132 2.40 12.80 14.11
N ASN A 133 2.54 12.61 12.79
CA ASN A 133 1.60 13.17 11.82
C ASN A 133 0.16 12.66 12.05
N ALA A 134 -0.83 13.37 11.50
CA ALA A 134 -2.24 13.13 11.79
C ALA A 134 -2.67 11.67 11.58
N SER A 135 -2.30 11.04 10.46
CA SER A 135 -2.67 9.64 10.19
C SER A 135 -2.00 8.67 11.16
N THR A 136 -0.73 8.90 11.52
CA THR A 136 -0.01 8.07 12.48
C THR A 136 -0.61 8.20 13.88
N ALA A 137 -0.95 9.42 14.31
CA ALA A 137 -1.64 9.66 15.56
C ALA A 137 -3.01 8.97 15.60
N THR A 138 -3.79 9.03 14.50
CA THR A 138 -5.06 8.29 14.38
C THR A 138 -4.87 6.79 14.55
N VAL A 139 -3.90 6.18 13.86
CA VAL A 139 -3.58 4.74 13.99
C VAL A 139 -3.31 4.39 15.46
N ARG A 140 -2.52 5.20 16.16
CA ARG A 140 -2.21 4.99 17.59
C ARG A 140 -3.46 5.12 18.48
N VAL A 141 -4.29 6.13 18.23
CA VAL A 141 -5.52 6.36 19.01
C VAL A 141 -6.50 5.19 18.81
N THR A 142 -6.74 4.76 17.57
CA THR A 142 -7.59 3.60 17.27
C THR A 142 -7.02 2.32 17.87
N GLY A 143 -5.70 2.10 17.76
CA GLY A 143 -5.03 0.94 18.34
C GLY A 143 -5.07 0.89 19.87
N SER A 144 -5.13 2.05 20.54
CA SER A 144 -5.21 2.10 22.02
C SER A 144 -6.50 1.49 22.58
N ALA A 145 -7.55 1.40 21.77
CA ALA A 145 -8.79 0.70 22.11
C ALA A 145 -8.71 -0.83 21.89
N GLY A 146 -7.56 -1.37 21.47
CA GLY A 146 -7.39 -2.80 21.17
C GLY A 146 -7.94 -3.21 19.79
N ALA A 147 -8.12 -2.26 18.88
CA ALA A 147 -8.58 -2.55 17.53
C ALA A 147 -7.54 -3.35 16.72
N ASN A 148 -8.02 -4.22 15.83
CA ASN A 148 -7.17 -4.97 14.90
C ASN A 148 -6.28 -4.03 14.05
N LEU A 149 -5.06 -4.47 13.72
CA LEU A 149 -4.09 -3.67 12.94
C LEU A 149 -4.69 -3.12 11.64
N PHE A 150 -5.37 -3.95 10.85
CA PHE A 150 -5.93 -3.50 9.57
C PHE A 150 -7.10 -2.53 9.74
N ALA A 151 -7.86 -2.65 10.83
CA ALA A 151 -8.85 -1.64 11.19
C ALA A 151 -8.16 -0.31 11.54
N CYS A 152 -7.06 -0.34 12.29
CA CYS A 152 -6.26 0.86 12.56
C CYS A 152 -5.69 1.48 11.27
N LEU A 153 -5.20 0.66 10.34
CA LEU A 153 -4.73 1.13 9.02
C LEU A 153 -5.85 1.76 8.19
N SER A 154 -7.08 1.26 8.27
CA SER A 154 -8.24 1.89 7.62
C SER A 154 -8.52 3.30 8.17
N ALA A 155 -8.41 3.49 9.49
CA ALA A 155 -8.54 4.80 10.12
C ALA A 155 -7.39 5.74 9.72
N GLY A 156 -6.16 5.23 9.72
CA GLY A 156 -4.98 5.97 9.24
C GLY A 156 -5.12 6.41 7.78
N ALA A 157 -5.58 5.52 6.90
CA ALA A 157 -5.80 5.81 5.48
C ALA A 157 -6.90 6.86 5.28
N ALA A 158 -7.99 6.79 6.06
CA ALA A 158 -9.03 7.81 6.04
C ALA A 158 -8.50 9.19 6.46
N THR A 159 -7.68 9.27 7.51
CA THR A 159 -7.02 10.52 7.91
C THR A 159 -6.01 11.00 6.86
N LEU A 160 -5.23 10.09 6.26
CA LEU A 160 -4.23 10.41 5.24
C LEU A 160 -4.87 10.98 3.96
N TRP A 161 -6.05 10.52 3.58
CA TRP A 161 -6.75 10.98 2.38
C TRP A 161 -7.13 12.48 2.44
N GLY A 162 -7.23 13.07 3.63
CA GLY A 162 -7.57 14.49 3.76
C GLY A 162 -6.65 15.42 2.95
N PRO A 163 -7.19 16.46 2.29
CA PRO A 163 -6.40 17.35 1.42
C PRO A 163 -5.35 18.17 2.18
N ALA A 164 -5.52 18.34 3.50
CA ALA A 164 -4.54 18.98 4.37
C ALA A 164 -3.43 18.04 4.87
N HIS A 165 -3.42 16.78 4.41
CA HIS A 165 -2.42 15.77 4.78
C HIS A 165 -1.91 15.06 3.52
N GLY A 166 -2.11 13.75 3.38
CA GLY A 166 -1.62 12.99 2.22
C GLY A 166 -2.29 13.36 0.90
N GLY A 167 -3.52 13.86 0.91
CA GLY A 167 -4.21 14.35 -0.29
C GLY A 167 -3.59 15.63 -0.90
N ALA A 168 -2.66 16.28 -0.19
CA ALA A 168 -2.00 17.48 -0.67
C ALA A 168 -1.12 17.23 -1.91
N ASN A 169 -0.58 16.02 -2.08
CA ASN A 169 0.29 15.70 -3.23
C ASN A 169 -0.50 15.69 -4.55
N GLU A 170 -1.70 15.12 -4.56
CA GLU A 170 -2.62 15.15 -5.69
C GLU A 170 -3.09 16.59 -5.95
N ALA A 171 -3.42 17.33 -4.88
CA ALA A 171 -3.82 18.72 -5.01
C ALA A 171 -2.71 19.60 -5.62
N ALA A 172 -1.45 19.34 -5.26
CA ALA A 172 -0.30 20.05 -5.83
C ALA A 172 -0.13 19.77 -7.33
N VAL A 173 -0.30 18.51 -7.76
CA VAL A 173 -0.24 18.16 -9.19
C VAL A 173 -1.37 18.86 -9.96
N ARG A 174 -2.61 18.79 -9.45
CA ARG A 174 -3.77 19.48 -10.06
C ARG A 174 -3.54 20.99 -10.18
N MET A 175 -3.01 21.62 -9.13
CA MET A 175 -2.67 23.04 -9.13
C MET A 175 -1.63 23.37 -10.22
N LEU A 176 -0.59 22.55 -10.38
CA LEU A 176 0.42 22.75 -11.43
C LEU A 176 -0.16 22.55 -12.83
N GLU A 177 -1.06 21.58 -13.01
CA GLU A 177 -1.80 21.38 -14.27
C GLU A 177 -2.70 22.58 -14.62
N GLU A 178 -3.33 23.20 -13.61
CA GLU A 178 -4.13 24.42 -13.77
C GLU A 178 -3.29 25.64 -14.16
N ILE A 179 -2.06 25.77 -13.63
CA ILE A 179 -1.12 26.85 -13.98
C ILE A 179 -0.65 26.72 -15.45
N GLY A 180 -0.46 25.49 -15.94
CA GLY A 180 -0.17 25.20 -17.34
C GLY A 180 1.29 25.39 -17.76
N SER A 181 1.83 26.61 -17.69
CA SER A 181 3.22 26.91 -18.10
C SER A 181 3.95 27.82 -17.12
N PRO A 182 5.30 27.80 -17.09
CA PRO A 182 6.12 28.59 -16.16
C PRO A 182 5.92 30.11 -16.27
#